data_AF-A0A151J3N3-F1
#
_entry.id   AF-A0A151J3N3-F1
#
_cell.length_a   1.000
_cell.length_b   1.000
_cell.length_c   1.000
_cell.angle_alpha   90.00
_cell.angle_beta   90.00
_cell.angle_gamma   90.00
#
_symmetry.space_group_name_H-M   'P 1'
#
loop_
_entity.id
_entity.type
_entity.pdbx_description
1 polymer ?
#
loop_
_entity_poly.entity_id
_entity_poly.type
_entity_poly.pdbx_seq_one_letter_code
_entity_poly.pdbx_strand_id
1 'polypeptide(L)'
;MFTNFERFGRTLGHLQRNTYKFRTLYKRKKPTFSGRYLNFLSSHPLSQKRGVIFGMIDRVFFLSHPRFHQRNIISVIDILLNNDYPLDFIFKTINLRLKSLFYNQTMKQNNVNSNDTRDEMKPWITLPYIPQISDKFMNIFNDVNIRLSFYSLNKLNKYIKVHKDVIPTNSKRDVVYQITCKDCDATYVGQTGRRLQTRILEHKNHINRNTTTQSVITEHRLEHNHEFDWLNVRVLDTERFLSKRLISEMIYVKLQKNSLNCQSDTEYLNNAFMEIINNL
;
A
#
# COMPACT_ATOMS: atom_id res chain seq x y z
N MET A 1 -44.76 37.85 4.49
CA MET A 1 -44.71 36.41 4.15
C MET A 1 -43.24 35.99 4.23
N PHE A 2 -42.64 35.79 5.42
CA PHE A 2 -42.79 34.61 6.31
C PHE A 2 -42.69 33.29 5.51
N THR A 3 -41.81 32.30 5.73
CA THR A 3 -40.71 32.05 6.71
C THR A 3 -40.09 30.67 6.40
N ASN A 4 -38.83 30.47 6.84
CA ASN A 4 -38.20 29.25 7.40
C ASN A 4 -37.88 28.02 6.52
N PHE A 5 -36.66 27.46 6.48
CA PHE A 5 -35.75 26.86 7.49
C PHE A 5 -36.12 25.43 7.94
N GLU A 6 -35.10 24.53 7.89
CA GLU A 6 -34.97 23.19 8.52
C GLU A 6 -35.79 22.02 7.92
N ARG A 7 -35.35 20.74 7.87
CA ARG A 7 -34.40 19.98 8.69
C ARG A 7 -34.03 18.63 8.06
N PHE A 8 -32.93 18.06 8.53
CA PHE A 8 -32.52 16.65 8.45
C PHE A 8 -33.66 15.64 8.73
N GLY A 9 -33.62 14.49 8.04
CA GLY A 9 -34.40 13.30 8.42
C GLY A 9 -34.00 12.05 7.63
N ARG A 10 -33.22 11.17 8.25
CA ARG A 10 -33.13 9.75 7.86
C ARG A 10 -34.40 9.05 8.33
N THR A 11 -35.09 8.31 7.48
CA THR A 11 -35.89 7.16 7.90
C THR A 11 -36.14 6.18 6.76
N LEU A 12 -35.84 4.93 7.08
CA LEU A 12 -36.28 3.66 6.50
C LEU A 12 -37.48 3.70 5.54
N GLY A 13 -37.23 3.41 4.26
CA GLY A 13 -38.23 3.05 3.28
C GLY A 13 -38.35 1.53 3.16
N HIS A 14 -39.46 1.01 3.67
CA HIS A 14 -39.94 -0.36 3.58
C HIS A 14 -39.90 -0.88 2.12
N LEU A 15 -39.20 -2.00 1.89
CA LEU A 15 -39.11 -2.67 0.59
C LEU A 15 -40.46 -3.31 0.22
N GLN A 16 -41.29 -2.58 -0.53
CA GLN A 16 -42.27 -3.24 -1.40
C GLN A 16 -41.51 -3.97 -2.50
N ARG A 17 -41.62 -5.31 -2.49
CA ARG A 17 -41.13 -6.22 -3.53
C ARG A 17 -41.92 -5.99 -4.83
N ASN A 18 -41.56 -4.95 -5.56
CA ASN A 18 -41.94 -4.83 -6.96
C ASN A 18 -40.93 -5.59 -7.82
N THR A 19 -41.38 -6.72 -8.35
CA THR A 19 -40.73 -7.60 -9.33
C THR A 19 -40.62 -6.93 -10.70
N TYR A 20 -39.98 -5.76 -10.77
CA TYR A 20 -39.44 -5.26 -12.03
C TYR A 20 -38.02 -5.79 -12.17
N LYS A 21 -37.85 -6.82 -13.00
CA LYS A 21 -36.54 -7.21 -13.54
C LYS A 21 -35.92 -5.96 -14.18
N PHE A 22 -35.02 -5.29 -13.45
CA PHE A 22 -34.18 -4.24 -14.02
C PHE A 22 -33.40 -4.88 -15.18
N ARG A 23 -33.80 -4.60 -16.42
CA ARG A 23 -33.00 -4.89 -17.62
C ARG A 23 -31.78 -3.97 -17.57
N THR A 24 -30.75 -4.38 -16.84
CA THR A 24 -29.54 -3.59 -16.66
C THR A 24 -28.71 -3.57 -17.95
N LEU A 25 -28.75 -2.42 -18.63
CA LEU A 25 -27.60 -1.94 -19.38
C LEU A 25 -26.46 -1.74 -18.38
N TYR A 26 -25.33 -2.42 -18.54
CA TYR A 26 -24.08 -2.11 -17.83
C TYR A 26 -23.53 -0.69 -18.14
N LYS A 27 -24.25 0.06 -18.98
CA LYS A 27 -23.97 1.43 -19.39
C LYS A 27 -24.56 2.49 -18.45
N ARG A 28 -24.56 2.31 -17.12
CA ARG A 28 -24.70 3.46 -16.20
C ARG A 28 -23.32 3.91 -15.74
N LYS A 29 -22.54 4.47 -16.68
CA LYS A 29 -21.33 5.22 -16.35
C LYS A 29 -21.77 6.52 -15.66
N LYS A 30 -21.16 6.86 -14.52
CA LYS A 30 -21.38 8.17 -13.91
C LYS A 30 -20.91 9.24 -14.89
N PRO A 31 -21.50 10.46 -14.88
CA PRO A 31 -21.01 11.57 -15.70
C PRO A 31 -19.55 11.92 -15.41
N THR A 32 -19.04 11.53 -14.24
CA THR A 32 -17.64 11.70 -13.82
C THR A 32 -16.70 10.56 -14.25
N PHE A 33 -17.16 9.61 -15.07
CA PHE A 33 -16.31 8.50 -15.52
C PHE A 33 -15.30 8.96 -16.57
N SER A 34 -14.02 8.95 -16.20
CA SER A 34 -12.92 9.42 -17.06
C SER A 34 -12.45 8.40 -18.11
N GLY A 35 -12.85 7.13 -18.01
CA GLY A 35 -12.34 6.07 -18.90
C GLY A 35 -10.87 5.71 -18.70
N ARG A 36 -10.20 6.27 -17.67
CA ARG A 36 -8.80 6.00 -17.38
C ARG A 36 -8.64 4.74 -16.53
N TYR A 37 -7.79 3.84 -17.00
CA TYR A 37 -7.38 2.62 -16.32
C TYR A 37 -5.85 2.56 -16.26
N LEU A 38 -5.32 1.43 -15.81
CA LEU A 38 -3.88 1.19 -15.80
C LEU A 38 -3.33 1.28 -17.24
N ASN A 39 -2.53 2.31 -17.54
CA ASN A 39 -1.91 2.47 -18.85
C ASN A 39 -0.96 1.30 -19.17
N PHE A 40 -0.96 0.82 -20.41
CA PHE A 40 -0.15 -0.34 -20.82
C PHE A 40 1.36 -0.08 -20.77
N LEU A 41 1.82 1.15 -20.98
CA LEU A 41 3.24 1.51 -20.92
C LEU A 41 3.75 1.69 -19.49
N SER A 42 2.85 1.66 -18.50
CA SER A 42 3.26 1.77 -17.11
C SER A 42 4.10 0.57 -16.65
N SER A 43 4.99 0.83 -15.68
CA SER A 43 5.87 -0.16 -15.05
C SER A 43 5.10 -1.08 -14.11
N HIS A 44 4.29 -1.97 -14.70
CA HIS A 44 3.50 -2.99 -14.02
C HIS A 44 3.66 -4.32 -14.76
N PRO A 45 3.61 -5.45 -14.02
CA PRO A 45 3.72 -6.78 -14.63
C PRO A 45 2.54 -7.04 -15.57
N LEU A 46 2.79 -7.85 -16.61
CA LEU A 46 1.77 -8.22 -17.60
C LEU A 46 0.55 -8.91 -16.95
N SER A 47 0.73 -9.62 -15.84
CA SER A 47 -0.36 -10.24 -15.10
C SER A 47 -1.41 -9.22 -14.61
N GLN A 48 -0.97 -8.06 -14.12
CA GLN A 48 -1.88 -6.98 -13.68
C GLN A 48 -2.58 -6.34 -14.87
N LYS A 49 -1.87 -6.12 -15.98
CA LYS A 49 -2.45 -5.61 -17.24
C LYS A 49 -3.52 -6.57 -17.80
N ARG A 50 -3.27 -7.89 -17.76
CA ARG A 50 -4.30 -8.90 -18.07
C ARG A 50 -5.47 -8.85 -17.09
N GLY A 51 -5.19 -8.67 -15.81
CA GLY A 51 -6.19 -8.54 -14.75
C GLY A 51 -7.18 -7.39 -14.98
N VAL A 52 -6.72 -6.28 -15.55
CA VAL A 52 -7.61 -5.16 -15.94
C VAL A 52 -8.60 -5.61 -17.01
N ILE A 53 -8.13 -6.30 -18.06
CA ILE A 53 -8.99 -6.82 -19.13
C ILE A 53 -9.97 -7.86 -18.57
N PHE A 54 -9.49 -8.81 -17.77
CA PHE A 54 -10.33 -9.83 -17.14
C PHE A 54 -11.44 -9.20 -16.30
N GLY A 55 -11.09 -8.24 -15.44
CA GLY A 55 -12.07 -7.55 -14.60
C GLY A 55 -13.09 -6.72 -15.41
N MET A 56 -12.73 -6.20 -16.59
CA MET A 56 -13.68 -5.55 -17.48
C MET A 56 -14.64 -6.56 -18.12
N ILE A 57 -14.12 -7.65 -18.68
CA ILE A 57 -14.92 -8.69 -19.34
C ILE A 57 -15.85 -9.37 -18.34
N ASP A 58 -15.36 -9.73 -17.16
CA ASP A 58 -16.17 -10.34 -16.09
C ASP A 58 -17.37 -9.47 -15.73
N ARG A 59 -17.16 -8.17 -15.58
CA ARG A 59 -18.26 -7.25 -15.31
C ARG A 59 -19.27 -7.20 -16.45
N VAL A 60 -18.84 -7.31 -17.71
CA VAL A 60 -19.77 -7.41 -18.84
C VAL A 60 -20.62 -8.68 -18.73
N PHE A 61 -20.02 -9.84 -18.49
CA PHE A 61 -20.76 -11.10 -18.45
C PHE A 61 -21.63 -11.26 -17.20
N PHE A 62 -21.13 -10.89 -16.03
CA PHE A 62 -21.83 -11.12 -14.76
C PHE A 62 -22.83 -10.02 -14.41
N LEU A 63 -22.62 -8.78 -14.84
CA LEU A 63 -23.45 -7.64 -14.43
C LEU A 63 -24.38 -7.13 -15.54
N SER A 64 -24.17 -7.53 -16.80
CA SER A 64 -24.92 -7.02 -17.94
C SER A 64 -25.79 -8.09 -18.60
N HIS A 65 -26.96 -7.68 -19.10
CA HIS A 65 -27.85 -8.60 -19.81
C HIS A 65 -27.22 -9.06 -21.15
N PRO A 66 -27.33 -10.35 -21.54
CA PRO A 66 -26.70 -10.92 -22.74
C PRO A 66 -26.87 -10.10 -24.03
N ARG A 67 -28.07 -9.54 -24.23
CA ARG A 67 -28.40 -8.64 -25.35
C ARG A 67 -27.42 -7.46 -25.52
N PHE A 68 -26.76 -7.02 -24.46
CA PHE A 68 -25.84 -5.88 -24.47
C PHE A 68 -24.36 -6.28 -24.44
N HIS A 69 -24.03 -7.57 -24.39
CA HIS A 69 -22.65 -8.05 -24.26
C HIS A 69 -21.78 -7.56 -25.43
N GLN A 70 -22.26 -7.70 -26.66
CA GLN A 70 -21.52 -7.26 -27.86
C GLN A 70 -21.18 -5.76 -27.79
N ARG A 71 -22.17 -4.90 -27.52
CA ARG A 71 -21.96 -3.44 -27.42
C ARG A 71 -21.02 -3.08 -26.27
N ASN A 72 -21.11 -3.79 -25.14
CA ASN A 72 -20.26 -3.53 -23.99
C ASN A 72 -18.81 -3.98 -24.23
N ILE A 73 -18.59 -5.10 -24.93
CA ILE A 73 -17.26 -5.57 -25.31
C ILE A 73 -16.58 -4.57 -26.24
N ILE A 74 -17.30 -4.05 -27.25
CA ILE A 74 -16.78 -3.00 -28.15
C ILE A 74 -16.34 -1.79 -27.32
N SER A 75 -17.19 -1.30 -26.41
CA SER A 75 -16.83 -0.18 -25.55
C SER A 75 -15.63 -0.49 -24.63
N VAL A 76 -15.44 -1.73 -24.20
CA VAL A 76 -14.26 -2.15 -23.42
C VAL A 76 -13.00 -2.09 -24.27
N ILE A 77 -13.06 -2.55 -25.53
CA ILE A 77 -11.94 -2.45 -26.47
C ILE A 77 -11.55 -0.99 -26.70
N ASP A 78 -12.53 -0.11 -26.94
CA ASP A 78 -12.29 1.33 -27.10
C ASP A 78 -11.60 1.95 -25.87
N ILE A 79 -12.03 1.56 -24.67
CA ILE A 79 -11.40 2.01 -23.42
C ILE A 79 -9.94 1.52 -23.34
N LEU A 80 -9.69 0.24 -23.66
CA LEU A 80 -8.34 -0.34 -23.57
C LEU A 80 -7.39 0.31 -24.59
N LEU A 81 -7.87 0.59 -25.80
CA LEU A 81 -7.13 1.33 -26.82
C LEU A 81 -6.76 2.74 -26.34
N ASN A 82 -7.70 3.45 -25.71
CA ASN A 82 -7.44 4.76 -25.10
C ASN A 82 -6.47 4.72 -23.90
N ASN A 83 -6.07 3.52 -23.43
CA ASN A 83 -5.07 3.32 -22.38
C ASN A 83 -3.81 2.59 -22.93
N ASP A 84 -3.57 2.68 -24.24
CA ASP A 84 -2.39 2.20 -24.97
C ASP A 84 -2.20 0.67 -25.00
N TYR A 85 -3.25 -0.11 -24.80
CA TYR A 85 -3.15 -1.57 -24.91
C TYR A 85 -3.04 -2.00 -26.39
N PRO A 86 -2.04 -2.84 -26.75
CA PRO A 86 -1.93 -3.38 -28.11
C PRO A 86 -3.13 -4.26 -28.46
N LEU A 87 -3.64 -4.14 -29.69
CA LEU A 87 -4.80 -4.91 -30.18
C LEU A 87 -4.61 -6.41 -30.02
N ASP A 88 -3.45 -6.94 -30.42
CA ASP A 88 -3.14 -8.37 -30.31
C ASP A 88 -3.22 -8.86 -28.86
N PHE A 89 -2.71 -8.04 -27.94
CA PHE A 89 -2.75 -8.35 -26.52
C PHE A 89 -4.18 -8.33 -25.98
N ILE A 90 -5.00 -7.36 -26.39
CA ILE A 90 -6.41 -7.26 -26.03
C ILE A 90 -7.15 -8.52 -26.49
N PHE A 91 -7.14 -8.81 -27.78
CA PHE A 91 -7.90 -9.94 -28.34
C PHE A 91 -7.44 -11.28 -27.78
N LYS A 92 -6.12 -11.50 -27.67
CA LYS A 92 -5.57 -12.70 -27.04
C LYS A 92 -6.09 -12.87 -25.62
N THR A 93 -6.07 -11.80 -24.82
CA THR A 93 -6.48 -11.85 -23.41
C THR A 93 -7.99 -12.04 -23.26
N ILE A 94 -8.80 -11.35 -24.07
CA ILE A 94 -10.26 -11.53 -24.07
C ILE A 94 -10.62 -12.97 -24.43
N ASN A 95 -10.04 -13.52 -25.50
CA ASN A 95 -10.31 -14.89 -25.95
C ASN A 95 -9.94 -15.92 -24.88
N LEU A 96 -8.79 -15.74 -24.20
CA LEU A 96 -8.40 -16.58 -23.07
C LEU A 96 -9.44 -16.53 -21.94
N ARG A 97 -9.94 -15.32 -21.60
CA ARG A 97 -10.94 -15.17 -20.54
C ARG A 97 -12.28 -15.79 -20.91
N LEU A 98 -12.75 -15.58 -22.13
CA LEU A 98 -14.00 -16.15 -22.64
C LEU A 98 -13.96 -17.68 -22.58
N LYS A 99 -12.88 -18.30 -23.08
CA LYS A 99 -12.68 -19.75 -22.98
C LYS A 99 -12.79 -20.24 -21.53
N SER A 100 -12.15 -19.55 -20.59
CA SER A 100 -12.23 -19.89 -19.17
C SER A 100 -13.64 -19.75 -18.59
N LEU A 101 -14.39 -18.71 -18.96
CA LEU A 101 -15.76 -18.51 -18.47
C LEU A 101 -16.70 -19.59 -18.98
N PHE A 102 -16.63 -19.93 -20.27
CA PHE A 102 -17.46 -20.99 -20.85
C PHE A 102 -17.06 -22.37 -20.35
N TYR A 103 -15.76 -22.66 -20.22
CA TYR A 103 -15.28 -23.93 -19.67
C TYR A 103 -15.69 -24.16 -18.21
N ASN A 104 -15.60 -23.13 -17.36
CA ASN A 104 -16.03 -23.21 -15.97
C ASN A 104 -17.55 -23.36 -15.84
N GLN A 105 -18.31 -22.79 -16.79
CA GLN A 105 -19.76 -22.97 -16.85
C GLN A 105 -20.14 -24.41 -17.24
N THR A 106 -19.38 -25.04 -18.14
CA THR A 106 -19.56 -26.46 -18.49
C THR A 106 -19.10 -27.41 -17.37
N MET A 107 -18.04 -27.11 -16.64
CA MET A 107 -17.56 -27.95 -15.53
C MET A 107 -18.43 -27.84 -14.27
N LYS A 108 -19.02 -26.68 -13.98
CA LYS A 108 -20.02 -26.53 -12.90
C LYS A 108 -21.28 -27.36 -13.12
N GLN A 109 -21.57 -27.76 -14.36
CA GLN A 109 -22.69 -28.66 -14.67
C GLN A 109 -22.31 -30.15 -14.49
N ASN A 110 -21.01 -30.49 -14.51
CA ASN A 110 -20.53 -31.87 -14.52
C ASN A 110 -19.88 -32.35 -13.22
N ASN A 111 -19.41 -31.45 -12.33
CA ASN A 111 -18.71 -31.83 -11.10
C ASN A 111 -19.50 -31.44 -9.84
N VAL A 112 -20.35 -32.37 -9.38
CA VAL A 112 -20.81 -32.43 -7.97
C VAL A 112 -19.83 -33.20 -7.09
N ASN A 113 -18.88 -33.96 -7.66
CA ASN A 113 -17.97 -34.81 -6.89
C ASN A 113 -16.52 -34.65 -7.34
N SER A 114 -15.75 -33.83 -6.63
CA SER A 114 -14.30 -34.03 -6.55
C SER A 114 -13.81 -33.46 -5.22
N ASN A 115 -13.46 -34.37 -4.32
CA ASN A 115 -12.86 -34.08 -3.02
C ASN A 115 -11.51 -33.39 -3.24
N ASP A 116 -11.43 -32.11 -2.87
CA ASP A 116 -10.21 -31.32 -3.01
C ASP A 116 -9.12 -31.87 -2.08
N THR A 117 -8.01 -32.27 -2.70
CA THR A 117 -6.72 -32.42 -2.05
C THR A 117 -6.38 -31.09 -1.37
N ARG A 118 -6.10 -31.13 -0.06
CA ARG A 118 -5.65 -29.97 0.73
C ARG A 118 -4.31 -29.49 0.17
N ASP A 119 -4.38 -28.57 -0.79
CA ASP A 119 -3.23 -27.90 -1.38
C ASP A 119 -2.46 -27.19 -0.26
N GLU A 120 -1.24 -27.62 0.02
CA GLU A 120 -0.44 -27.04 1.12
C GLU A 120 -0.31 -25.52 0.93
N MET A 121 -0.57 -24.77 2.00
CA MET A 121 -0.65 -23.32 1.93
C MET A 121 0.74 -22.70 1.76
N LYS A 122 1.13 -22.44 0.50
CA LYS A 122 2.43 -21.84 0.17
C LYS A 122 2.54 -20.41 0.74
N PRO A 123 3.65 -20.04 1.39
CA PRO A 123 3.88 -18.67 1.85
C PRO A 123 4.03 -17.70 0.68
N TRP A 124 3.72 -16.42 0.91
CA TRP A 124 3.77 -15.35 -0.09
C TRP A 124 4.88 -14.34 0.18
N ILE A 125 5.59 -13.95 -0.86
CA ILE A 125 6.51 -12.82 -0.85
C ILE A 125 6.01 -11.75 -1.82
N THR A 126 6.15 -10.48 -1.41
CA THR A 126 5.70 -9.32 -2.18
C THR A 126 6.88 -8.41 -2.47
N LEU A 127 7.24 -8.24 -3.74
CA LEU A 127 8.39 -7.43 -4.17
C LEU A 127 7.97 -6.23 -5.03
N PRO A 128 8.73 -5.12 -5.04
CA PRO A 128 8.49 -4.06 -6.00
C PRO A 128 8.75 -4.55 -7.42
N TYR A 129 7.86 -4.19 -8.35
CA TYR A 129 8.06 -4.48 -9.77
C TYR A 129 9.09 -3.51 -10.37
N ILE A 130 10.21 -4.07 -10.80
CA ILE A 130 11.25 -3.38 -11.55
C ILE A 130 11.43 -4.16 -12.86
N PRO A 131 11.18 -3.53 -14.03
CA PRO A 131 11.31 -4.20 -15.32
C PRO A 131 12.68 -4.88 -15.44
N GLN A 132 12.74 -6.05 -16.09
CA GLN A 132 13.94 -6.87 -16.29
C GLN A 132 14.50 -7.55 -15.02
N ILE A 133 14.44 -6.90 -13.86
CA ILE A 133 14.92 -7.46 -12.58
C ILE A 133 13.86 -8.41 -12.01
N SER A 134 12.61 -7.97 -11.93
CA SER A 134 11.51 -8.79 -11.38
C SER A 134 11.28 -10.08 -12.16
N ASP A 135 11.55 -10.08 -13.47
CA ASP A 135 11.38 -11.27 -14.30
C ASP A 135 12.44 -12.34 -13.98
N LYS A 136 13.67 -11.94 -13.62
CA LYS A 136 14.71 -12.86 -13.13
C LYS A 136 14.30 -13.49 -11.79
N PHE A 137 13.70 -12.70 -10.90
CA PHE A 137 13.19 -13.21 -9.63
C PHE A 137 12.09 -14.26 -9.83
N MET A 138 11.19 -14.09 -10.80
CA MET A 138 10.17 -15.11 -11.09
C MET A 138 10.80 -16.47 -11.39
N ASN A 139 11.90 -16.51 -12.16
CA ASN A 139 12.57 -17.76 -12.47
C ASN A 139 13.18 -18.40 -11.22
N ILE A 140 13.86 -17.62 -10.38
CA ILE A 140 14.48 -18.12 -9.14
C ILE A 140 13.43 -18.68 -8.17
N PHE A 141 12.30 -17.98 -8.02
CA PHE A 141 11.26 -18.39 -7.07
C PHE A 141 10.36 -19.52 -7.59
N ASN A 142 10.41 -19.89 -8.89
CA ASN A 142 9.68 -21.04 -9.40
C ASN A 142 10.18 -22.36 -8.80
N ASP A 143 11.49 -22.44 -8.50
CA ASP A 143 12.12 -23.62 -7.91
C ASP A 143 11.91 -23.71 -6.39
N VAL A 144 11.42 -22.62 -5.78
CA VAL A 144 11.17 -22.53 -4.34
C VAL A 144 9.68 -22.69 -4.08
N ASN A 145 9.31 -23.34 -2.96
CA ASN A 145 7.90 -23.51 -2.58
C ASN A 145 7.25 -22.22 -2.02
N ILE A 146 7.49 -21.07 -2.67
CA ILE A 146 7.04 -19.74 -2.25
C ILE A 146 6.32 -19.07 -3.42
N ARG A 147 5.19 -18.42 -3.15
CA ARG A 147 4.46 -17.65 -4.16
C ARG A 147 4.98 -16.21 -4.21
N LEU A 148 5.41 -15.78 -5.39
CA LEU A 148 5.87 -14.42 -5.62
C LEU A 148 4.75 -13.52 -6.15
N SER A 149 4.65 -12.31 -5.60
CA SER A 149 3.74 -11.27 -6.05
C SER A 149 4.49 -9.95 -6.19
N PHE A 150 3.98 -9.08 -7.07
CA PHE A 150 4.60 -7.78 -7.31
C PHE A 150 3.64 -6.62 -7.05
N TYR A 151 4.18 -5.52 -6.56
CA TYR A 151 3.49 -4.24 -6.43
C TYR A 151 4.24 -3.12 -7.14
N SER A 152 3.54 -2.07 -7.57
CA SER A 152 4.16 -0.92 -8.19
C SER A 152 4.59 0.13 -7.15
N LEU A 153 5.76 0.73 -7.41
CA LEU A 153 6.30 1.83 -6.59
C LEU A 153 5.55 3.15 -6.86
N ASN A 154 5.24 3.42 -8.13
CA ASN A 154 4.57 4.65 -8.55
C ASN A 154 3.06 4.57 -8.39
N LYS A 155 2.59 4.78 -7.15
CA LYS A 155 1.16 4.84 -6.84
C LYS A 155 0.60 6.23 -7.09
N LEU A 156 -0.62 6.30 -7.63
CA LEU A 156 -1.32 7.57 -7.90
C LEU A 156 -1.52 8.41 -6.62
N ASN A 157 -1.62 7.77 -5.46
CA ASN A 157 -1.78 8.47 -4.18
C ASN A 157 -0.61 9.40 -3.81
N LYS A 158 0.55 9.24 -4.46
CA LYS A 158 1.70 10.16 -4.33
C LYS A 158 1.38 11.54 -4.90
N TYR A 159 0.64 11.56 -6.02
CA TYR A 159 0.27 12.78 -6.75
C TYR A 159 -1.13 13.26 -6.39
N ILE A 160 -2.08 12.32 -6.34
CA ILE A 160 -3.48 12.55 -6.03
C ILE A 160 -3.69 12.14 -4.58
N LYS A 161 -3.44 13.07 -3.67
CA LYS A 161 -3.79 12.90 -2.26
C LYS A 161 -5.30 13.05 -2.12
N VAL A 162 -5.90 12.21 -1.28
CA VAL A 162 -7.25 12.50 -0.78
C VAL A 162 -7.15 13.84 -0.04
N HIS A 163 -8.06 14.78 -0.27
CA HIS A 163 -8.13 16.07 0.43
C HIS A 163 -8.49 15.89 1.92
N LYS A 164 -7.67 15.12 2.65
CA LYS A 164 -7.72 14.97 4.10
C LYS A 164 -6.76 15.98 4.70
N ASP A 165 -7.09 16.45 5.89
CA ASP A 165 -6.24 17.33 6.66
C ASP A 165 -4.90 16.66 6.96
N VAL A 166 -3.82 17.42 6.82
CA VAL A 166 -2.47 16.96 7.13
C VAL A 166 -2.35 16.78 8.64
N ILE A 167 -1.92 15.59 9.07
CA ILE A 167 -1.68 15.32 10.49
C ILE A 167 -0.37 16.03 10.90
N PRO A 168 -0.39 16.90 11.92
CA PRO A 168 0.81 17.54 12.44
C PRO A 168 1.86 16.51 12.87
N THR A 169 3.15 16.84 12.69
CA THR A 169 4.27 15.93 12.99
C THR A 169 4.20 15.31 14.39
N ASN A 170 3.90 16.12 15.41
CA ASN A 170 3.79 15.69 16.81
C ASN A 170 2.64 14.69 17.06
N SER A 171 1.61 14.71 16.21
CA SER A 171 0.46 13.79 16.30
C SER A 171 0.64 12.51 15.47
N LYS A 172 1.71 12.40 14.69
CA LYS A 172 2.02 11.17 13.95
C LYS A 172 2.34 10.03 14.90
N ARG A 173 1.99 8.83 14.47
CA ARG A 173 2.21 7.57 15.19
C ARG A 173 3.01 6.63 14.30
N ASP A 174 3.58 5.60 14.91
CA ASP A 174 4.30 4.55 14.19
C ASP A 174 5.49 5.11 13.39
N VAL A 175 6.24 6.02 14.01
CA VAL A 175 7.30 6.79 13.37
C VAL A 175 8.68 6.39 13.87
N VAL A 176 9.66 6.49 12.98
CA VAL A 176 11.09 6.65 13.33
C VAL A 176 11.39 8.14 13.30
N TYR A 177 11.95 8.67 14.36
CA TYR A 177 12.20 10.09 14.55
C TYR A 177 13.66 10.36 14.91
N GLN A 178 14.10 11.58 14.63
CA GLN A 178 15.42 12.09 14.95
C GLN A 178 15.31 13.34 15.81
N ILE A 179 16.08 13.38 16.88
CA ILE A 179 16.28 14.57 17.73
C ILE A 179 17.74 15.01 17.55
N THR A 180 17.94 16.28 17.23
CA THR A 180 19.27 16.87 17.06
C THR A 180 19.69 17.61 18.32
N CYS A 181 20.96 17.51 18.69
CA CYS A 181 21.57 18.45 19.62
C CYS A 181 21.66 19.84 18.97
N LYS A 182 21.49 20.91 19.76
CA LYS A 182 21.63 22.29 19.26
C LYS A 182 23.07 22.78 19.28
N ASP A 183 23.87 22.23 20.19
CA ASP A 183 25.20 22.71 20.51
C ASP A 183 26.31 21.88 19.85
N CYS A 184 25.97 20.71 19.27
CA CYS A 184 26.89 19.89 18.50
C CYS A 184 26.17 19.08 17.41
N ASP A 185 26.94 18.43 16.53
CA ASP A 185 26.42 17.63 15.41
C ASP A 185 25.85 16.26 15.82
N ALA A 186 25.71 16.00 17.12
CA ALA A 186 25.20 14.73 17.62
C ALA A 186 23.69 14.61 17.40
N THR A 187 23.24 13.41 17.03
CA THR A 187 21.82 13.13 16.83
C THR A 187 21.41 11.83 17.49
N TYR A 188 20.17 11.77 17.96
CA TYR A 188 19.54 10.57 18.47
C TYR A 188 18.41 10.13 17.55
N VAL A 189 18.39 8.86 17.18
CA VAL A 189 17.30 8.24 16.42
C VAL A 189 16.54 7.30 17.33
N GLY A 190 15.21 7.35 17.28
CA GLY A 190 14.37 6.41 18.01
C GLY A 190 13.08 6.09 17.29
N GLN A 191 12.38 5.05 17.72
CA GLN A 191 11.03 4.72 17.22
C GLN A 191 9.94 4.88 18.28
N THR A 192 8.70 5.02 17.81
CA THR A 192 7.51 4.91 18.66
C THR A 192 6.28 4.44 17.89
N GLY A 193 5.49 3.54 18.48
CA GLY A 193 4.13 3.20 18.01
C GLY A 193 3.03 4.13 18.51
N ARG A 194 3.38 5.02 19.45
CA ARG A 194 2.47 6.02 20.04
C ARG A 194 2.65 7.35 19.33
N ARG A 195 1.92 8.39 19.77
CA ARG A 195 2.09 9.74 19.23
C ARG A 195 3.51 10.21 19.52
N LEU A 196 4.15 10.83 18.52
CA LEU A 196 5.51 11.36 18.64
C LEU A 196 5.64 12.31 19.84
N GLN A 197 4.65 13.20 20.04
CA GLN A 197 4.62 14.11 21.18
C GLN A 197 4.74 13.41 22.53
N THR A 198 4.09 12.25 22.70
CA THR A 198 4.16 11.50 23.95
C THR A 198 5.56 10.98 24.19
N ARG A 199 6.25 10.51 23.14
CA ARG A 199 7.63 10.02 23.26
C ARG A 199 8.62 11.16 23.54
N ILE A 200 8.43 12.32 22.90
CA ILE A 200 9.23 13.52 23.18
C ILE A 200 9.05 13.96 24.64
N LEU A 201 7.82 13.97 25.14
CA LEU A 201 7.54 14.35 26.53
C LEU A 201 8.18 13.39 27.53
N GLU A 202 8.22 12.09 27.24
CA GLU A 202 8.93 11.12 28.06
C GLU A 202 10.41 11.43 28.16
N HIS A 203 11.08 11.72 27.04
CA HIS A 203 12.49 12.11 27.04
C HIS A 203 12.75 13.37 27.88
N LYS A 204 11.91 14.41 27.70
CA LYS A 204 11.98 15.63 28.53
C LYS A 204 11.80 15.35 30.02
N ASN A 205 10.79 14.55 30.35
CA ASN A 205 10.51 14.20 31.74
C ASN A 205 11.61 13.32 32.34
N HIS A 206 12.27 12.49 31.54
CA HIS A 206 13.37 11.65 31.98
C HIS A 206 14.59 12.48 32.38
N ILE A 207 14.90 13.53 31.61
CA ILE A 207 15.99 14.47 31.93
C ILE A 207 15.77 15.14 33.28
N ASN A 208 14.52 15.50 33.59
CA ASN A 208 14.18 16.17 34.86
C ASN A 208 14.13 15.21 36.05
N ARG A 209 14.18 13.90 35.84
CA ARG A 209 14.16 12.90 36.90
C ARG A 209 15.60 12.51 37.25
N ASN A 210 15.96 12.58 38.53
CA ASN A 210 17.20 12.00 39.04
C ASN A 210 17.06 10.47 39.15
N THR A 211 16.96 9.77 38.01
CA THR A 211 16.95 8.30 37.97
C THR A 211 18.36 7.75 37.95
N THR A 212 18.55 6.57 38.55
CA THR A 212 19.81 5.83 38.54
C THR A 212 20.20 5.33 37.15
N THR A 213 19.22 5.04 36.30
CA THR A 213 19.42 4.73 34.89
C THR A 213 19.12 5.96 34.05
N GLN A 214 20.16 6.53 33.42
CA GLN A 214 20.03 7.66 32.51
C GLN A 214 19.84 7.18 31.08
N SER A 215 19.08 7.92 30.27
CA SER A 215 19.03 7.67 28.82
C SER A 215 20.22 8.33 28.14
N VAL A 216 20.65 7.83 26.98
CA VAL A 216 21.76 8.44 26.21
C VAL A 216 21.56 9.93 25.91
N ILE A 217 20.29 10.36 25.76
CA ILE A 217 19.93 11.78 25.60
C ILE A 217 20.19 12.55 26.91
N THR A 218 19.83 11.95 28.05
CA THR A 218 20.01 12.58 29.37
C THR A 218 21.49 12.67 29.73
N GLU A 219 22.24 11.59 29.50
CA GLU A 219 23.69 11.49 29.71
C GLU A 219 24.43 12.55 28.89
N HIS A 220 24.24 12.57 27.56
CA HIS A 220 24.86 13.57 26.69
C HIS A 220 24.59 15.01 27.13
N ARG A 221 23.34 15.31 27.51
CA ARG A 221 22.95 16.62 28.00
C ARG A 221 23.66 16.98 29.32
N LEU A 222 23.74 16.06 30.28
CA LEU A 222 24.32 16.32 31.59
C LEU A 222 25.85 16.42 31.51
N GLU A 223 26.51 15.58 30.71
CA GLU A 223 27.96 15.56 30.55
C GLU A 223 28.49 16.80 29.83
N HIS A 224 27.80 17.22 28.77
CA HIS A 224 28.26 18.33 27.92
C HIS A 224 27.52 19.64 28.18
N ASN A 225 26.52 19.65 29.08
CA ASN A 225 25.64 20.79 29.32
C ASN A 225 24.97 21.33 28.03
N HIS A 226 24.60 20.42 27.14
CA HIS A 226 23.97 20.72 25.84
C HIS A 226 22.43 20.65 25.90
N GLU A 227 21.75 21.27 24.94
CA GLU A 227 20.30 21.24 24.79
C GLU A 227 19.87 20.60 23.46
N PHE A 228 18.74 19.90 23.48
CA PHE A 228 18.18 19.26 22.29
C PHE A 228 17.11 20.13 21.62
N ASP A 229 16.94 20.01 20.30
CA ASP A 229 15.84 20.62 19.58
C ASP A 229 14.55 19.80 19.70
N TRP A 230 13.80 20.11 20.75
CA TRP A 230 12.52 19.47 21.02
C TRP A 230 11.36 19.96 20.14
N LEU A 231 11.52 21.07 19.43
CA LEU A 231 10.46 21.67 18.60
C LEU A 231 10.55 21.15 17.17
N ASN A 232 11.77 20.99 16.65
CA ASN A 232 12.01 20.57 15.26
C ASN A 232 12.40 19.09 15.15
N VAL A 233 11.69 18.21 15.87
CA VAL A 233 11.90 16.76 15.76
C VAL A 233 11.51 16.28 14.37
N ARG A 234 12.47 15.64 13.68
CA ARG A 234 12.27 15.16 12.31
C ARG A 234 11.68 13.76 12.34
N VAL A 235 10.68 13.51 11.50
CA VAL A 235 10.21 12.15 11.22
C VAL A 235 10.96 11.63 10.01
N LEU A 236 11.76 10.60 10.22
CA LEU A 236 12.59 9.95 9.19
C LEU A 236 11.78 8.94 8.39
N ASP A 237 10.91 8.17 9.06
CA ASP A 237 10.08 7.15 8.43
C ASP A 237 8.78 6.90 9.21
N THR A 238 7.79 6.25 8.57
CA THR A 238 6.51 5.88 9.17
C THR A 238 6.16 4.43 8.83
N GLU A 239 6.33 3.54 9.80
CA GLU A 239 6.13 2.10 9.63
C GLU A 239 5.21 1.53 10.73
N ARG A 240 4.03 1.07 10.30
CA ARG A 240 2.98 0.53 11.17
C ARG A 240 3.41 -0.76 11.86
N PHE A 241 4.18 -1.60 11.17
CA PHE A 241 4.58 -2.90 11.69
C PHE A 241 5.85 -2.74 12.52
N LEU A 242 5.81 -3.17 13.78
CA LEU A 242 6.93 -3.02 14.71
C LEU A 242 8.22 -3.62 14.15
N SER A 243 8.18 -4.83 13.58
CA SER A 243 9.36 -5.48 13.00
C SER A 243 10.03 -4.65 11.91
N LYS A 244 9.24 -4.08 10.99
CA LYS A 244 9.76 -3.18 9.94
C LYS A 244 10.27 -1.87 10.51
N ARG A 245 9.58 -1.33 11.52
CA ARG A 245 9.99 -0.09 12.19
C ARG A 245 11.30 -0.23 12.94
N LEU A 246 11.55 -1.37 13.59
CA LEU A 246 12.83 -1.67 14.24
C LEU A 246 13.97 -1.74 13.22
N ILE A 247 13.76 -2.42 12.08
CA ILE A 247 14.76 -2.45 11.01
C ILE A 247 15.01 -1.03 10.46
N SER A 248 13.95 -0.25 10.26
CA SER A 248 14.05 1.15 9.81
C SER A 248 14.85 2.01 10.80
N GLU A 249 14.58 1.91 12.11
CA GLU A 249 15.35 2.55 13.17
C GLU A 249 16.83 2.19 13.09
N MET A 250 17.16 0.89 13.00
CA MET A 250 18.56 0.42 12.90
C MET A 250 19.29 0.98 11.67
N ILE A 251 18.62 1.01 10.52
CA ILE A 251 19.16 1.59 9.28
C ILE A 251 19.45 3.08 9.50
N TYR A 252 18.50 3.83 10.06
CA TYR A 252 18.68 5.26 10.28
C TYR A 252 19.74 5.59 11.35
N VAL A 253 19.94 4.72 12.35
CA VAL A 253 21.05 4.83 13.29
C VAL A 253 22.38 4.66 12.57
N LYS A 254 22.52 3.63 11.72
CA LYS A 254 23.76 3.38 10.95
C LYS A 254 24.09 4.46 9.92
N LEU A 255 23.08 5.13 9.38
CA LEU A 255 23.25 6.25 8.45
C LEU A 255 23.71 7.55 9.13
N GLN A 256 23.66 7.65 10.46
CA GLN A 256 24.15 8.83 11.16
C GLN A 256 25.68 8.83 11.23
N LYS A 257 26.28 10.02 11.09
CA LYS A 257 27.72 10.22 11.31
C LYS A 257 28.07 10.23 12.80
N ASN A 258 27.33 11.03 13.58
CA ASN A 258 27.52 11.21 15.02
C ASN A 258 26.26 10.77 15.77
N SER A 259 26.04 9.46 15.84
CA SER A 259 24.91 8.87 16.55
C SER A 259 25.14 8.83 18.06
N LEU A 260 24.13 9.24 18.84
CA LEU A 260 24.08 9.03 20.30
C LEU A 260 23.58 7.63 20.69
N ASN A 261 22.99 6.88 19.76
CA ASN A 261 22.50 5.52 20.02
C ASN A 261 23.65 4.55 20.34
N CYS A 262 23.36 3.56 21.18
CA CYS A 262 24.31 2.50 21.49
C CYS A 262 24.51 1.60 20.27
N GLN A 263 25.74 1.14 20.00
CA GLN A 263 26.00 0.25 18.86
C GLN A 263 25.22 -1.07 18.96
N SER A 264 24.93 -1.52 20.19
CA SER A 264 24.07 -2.68 20.49
C SER A 264 22.66 -2.55 19.90
N ASP A 265 22.16 -1.32 19.71
CA ASP A 265 20.83 -1.06 19.15
C ASP A 265 20.70 -1.54 17.70
N THR A 266 21.83 -1.86 17.04
CA THR A 266 21.90 -2.26 15.62
C THR A 266 22.37 -3.70 15.40
N GLU A 267 22.58 -4.49 16.44
CA GLU A 267 23.15 -5.86 16.33
C GLU A 267 22.30 -6.82 15.51
N TYR A 268 20.97 -6.65 15.51
CA TYR A 268 20.06 -7.50 14.75
C TYR A 268 19.95 -7.14 13.26
N LEU A 269 20.65 -6.10 12.81
CA LEU A 269 20.68 -5.73 11.40
C LEU A 269 21.62 -6.70 10.65
N ASN A 270 21.08 -7.41 9.65
CA ASN A 270 21.86 -8.37 8.88
C ASN A 270 23.00 -7.67 8.12
N ASN A 271 24.21 -8.24 8.19
CA ASN A 271 25.41 -7.72 7.52
C ASN A 271 25.25 -7.52 6.01
N ALA A 272 24.35 -8.25 5.34
CA ALA A 272 24.02 -8.05 3.94
C ALA A 272 23.51 -6.62 3.63
N PHE A 273 22.92 -5.93 4.62
CA PHE A 273 22.50 -4.53 4.46
C PHE A 273 23.65 -3.54 4.60
N MET A 274 24.77 -3.91 5.23
CA MET A 274 25.86 -2.97 5.53
C MET A 274 26.56 -2.48 4.27
N GLU A 275 26.79 -3.36 3.28
CA GLU A 275 27.35 -2.96 1.99
C GLU A 275 26.44 -1.96 1.26
N ILE A 276 25.13 -2.12 1.35
CA ILE A 276 24.16 -1.21 0.73
C ILE A 276 24.17 0.13 1.46
N ILE A 277 24.13 0.10 2.79
CA ILE A 277 24.08 1.30 3.64
C ILE A 277 25.34 2.16 3.46
N ASN A 278 26.52 1.54 3.37
CA ASN A 278 27.78 2.25 3.20
C ASN A 278 27.91 2.93 1.82
N ASN A 279 27.11 2.51 0.84
CA ASN A 279 27.12 3.03 -0.53
C ASN A 279 26.00 4.05 -0.80
N LEU A 280 25.18 4.40 0.19
CA LEU A 280 24.12 5.43 0.10
C LEU A 280 24.66 6.82 0.46
#